data_AF-A0A9Q0YN66-F1
#
_entry.id   AF-A0A9Q0YN66-F1
#
_cell.length_a   1.000
_cell.length_b   1.000
_cell.length_c   1.000
_cell.angle_alpha   90.00
_cell.angle_beta   90.00
_cell.angle_gamma   90.00
#
_symmetry.space_group_name_H-M   'P 1'
#
loop_
_entity.id
_entity.type
_entity.pdbx_description
1 polymer ?
#
loop_
_entity_poly.entity_id
_entity_poly.type
_entity_poly.pdbx_seq_one_letter_code
_entity_poly.pdbx_strand_id
1 'polypeptide(L)'
;MAGHEVNFRDFEDHKRVKFFQEVATLISTEWAFVGRYLRLSDAALTQLEMNHRGNQREINYAMLIEWYQNADRAITTNVFLATALKAAGRTDLHDWVMEKCNKSQ
;
A
#
# COMPACT_ATOMS: atom_id res chain seq x y z
N MET A 1 2.31 -29.80 -24.33
CA MET A 1 1.30 -29.14 -23.47
C MET A 1 2.04 -28.65 -22.24
N ALA A 2 2.50 -27.40 -22.25
CA ALA A 2 3.20 -26.82 -21.10
C ALA A 2 2.16 -26.54 -20.02
N GLY A 3 2.26 -27.25 -18.89
CA GLY A 3 1.50 -26.93 -17.70
C GLY A 3 1.82 -25.50 -17.31
N HIS A 4 0.79 -24.66 -17.27
CA HIS A 4 0.86 -23.35 -16.66
C HIS A 4 1.05 -23.61 -15.16
N GLU A 5 2.30 -23.73 -14.72
CA GLU A 5 2.62 -23.70 -13.30
C GLU A 5 2.13 -22.35 -12.80
N VAL A 6 0.97 -22.36 -12.14
CA VAL A 6 0.45 -21.17 -11.48
C VAL A 6 1.47 -20.84 -10.41
N ASN A 7 2.29 -19.83 -10.68
CA ASN A 7 3.34 -19.39 -9.80
C ASN A 7 2.65 -18.87 -8.53
N PHE A 8 2.84 -19.55 -7.40
CA PHE A 8 2.21 -19.18 -6.13
C PHE A 8 2.51 -17.72 -5.75
N ARG A 9 3.63 -17.16 -6.22
CA ARG A 9 3.96 -15.72 -6.12
C ARG A 9 2.94 -14.81 -6.80
N ASP A 10 2.51 -15.14 -8.01
CA ASP A 10 1.58 -14.31 -8.77
C ASP A 10 0.22 -14.23 -8.07
N PHE A 11 -0.17 -15.28 -7.33
CA PHE A 11 -1.43 -15.34 -6.59
C PHE A 11 -1.41 -14.48 -5.32
N GLU A 12 -0.30 -14.50 -4.57
CA GLU A 12 -0.11 -13.63 -3.40
C GLU A 12 0.02 -12.16 -3.80
N ASP A 13 0.73 -11.88 -4.90
CA ASP A 13 0.87 -10.54 -5.45
C ASP A 13 -0.48 -10.00 -5.96
N HIS A 14 -1.34 -10.83 -6.57
CA HIS A 14 -2.69 -10.41 -6.98
C HIS A 14 -3.59 -10.03 -5.80
N LYS A 15 -3.55 -10.78 -4.69
CA LYS A 15 -4.29 -10.42 -3.46
C LYS A 15 -3.76 -9.12 -2.88
N ARG A 16 -2.44 -8.94 -2.87
CA ARG A 16 -1.78 -7.70 -2.42
C ARG A 16 -2.15 -6.50 -3.27
N VAL A 17 -2.14 -6.64 -4.60
CA VAL A 17 -2.51 -5.59 -5.55
C VAL A 17 -3.95 -5.13 -5.33
N LYS A 18 -4.91 -6.07 -5.22
CA LYS A 18 -6.31 -5.71 -4.92
C LYS A 18 -6.46 -5.01 -3.57
N PHE A 19 -5.77 -5.50 -2.55
CA PHE A 19 -5.76 -4.87 -1.24
C PHE A 19 -5.21 -3.44 -1.30
N PHE A 20 -4.11 -3.19 -2.01
CA PHE A 20 -3.56 -1.84 -2.17
C PHE A 20 -4.47 -0.93 -3.01
N GLN A 21 -5.18 -1.46 -4.00
CA GLN A 21 -6.19 -0.69 -4.72
C GLN A 21 -7.35 -0.27 -3.82
N GLU A 22 -7.84 -1.16 -2.94
CA GLU A 22 -8.85 -0.83 -1.94
C GLU A 22 -8.33 0.26 -0.98
N VAL A 23 -7.15 0.08 -0.40
CA VAL A 23 -6.55 1.07 0.52
C VAL A 23 -6.31 2.42 -0.18
N ALA A 24 -5.80 2.41 -1.42
CA ALA A 24 -5.56 3.63 -2.19
C ALA A 24 -6.84 4.43 -2.48
N THR A 25 -8.00 3.77 -2.59
CA THR A 25 -9.29 4.47 -2.75
C THR A 25 -9.75 5.15 -1.47
N LEU A 26 -9.24 4.71 -0.32
CA LEU A 26 -9.63 5.20 0.99
C LEU A 26 -8.68 6.28 1.54
N ILE A 27 -7.39 6.17 1.20
CA ILE A 27 -6.41 7.25 1.38
C ILE A 27 -6.82 8.39 0.43
N SER A 28 -6.90 9.62 0.94
CA SER A 28 -7.25 10.78 0.13
C SER A 28 -6.02 11.69 -0.02
N THR A 29 -6.06 12.90 0.51
CA THR A 29 -4.98 13.89 0.44
C THR A 29 -3.83 13.60 1.41
N GLU A 30 -3.99 12.66 2.35
CA GLU A 30 -3.00 12.36 3.39
C GLU A 30 -1.87 11.42 2.94
N TRP A 31 -1.89 10.98 1.67
CA TRP A 31 -0.98 9.99 1.11
C TRP A 31 0.50 10.31 1.31
N ALA A 32 0.90 11.59 1.24
CA ALA A 32 2.28 11.99 1.44
C ALA A 32 2.72 11.81 2.90
N PHE A 33 1.82 12.08 3.86
CA PHE A 33 2.08 11.80 5.27
C PHE A 33 2.16 10.29 5.53
N VAL A 34 1.23 9.52 4.96
CA VAL A 34 1.26 8.05 5.02
C VAL A 34 2.59 7.54 4.45
N GLY A 35 3.01 8.01 3.28
CA GLY A 35 4.27 7.63 2.64
C GLY A 35 5.50 7.94 3.51
N ARG A 36 5.52 9.09 4.18
CA ARG A 36 6.58 9.44 5.15
C ARG A 36 6.62 8.48 6.33
N TYR A 37 5.47 8.12 6.91
CA TYR A 37 5.41 7.12 7.99
C TYR A 37 5.78 5.71 7.50
N LEU A 38 5.57 5.43 6.22
CA LEU A 38 6.05 4.23 5.53
C LEU A 38 7.55 4.29 5.19
N ARG A 39 8.25 5.35 5.61
CA ARG A 39 9.69 5.58 5.38
C ARG A 39 10.07 5.79 3.91
N LEU A 40 9.13 6.21 3.08
CA LEU A 40 9.46 6.71 1.75
C LEU A 40 10.16 8.07 1.87
N SER A 41 11.19 8.28 1.06
CA SER A 41 11.91 9.55 1.03
C SER A 41 11.04 10.66 0.43
N ASP A 42 11.23 11.90 0.87
CA ASP A 42 10.54 13.05 0.25
C ASP A 42 10.82 13.17 -1.26
N ALA A 43 12.00 12.74 -1.71
CA ALA A 43 12.33 12.67 -3.13
C ALA A 43 11.47 11.67 -3.88
N ALA A 44 11.26 10.47 -3.33
CA ALA A 44 10.38 9.46 -3.93
C ALA A 44 8.92 9.95 -3.96
N LEU A 45 8.44 10.57 -2.88
CA LEU A 45 7.08 11.15 -2.84
C LEU A 45 6.90 12.26 -3.88
N THR A 46 7.89 13.13 -4.03
CA THR A 46 7.86 14.19 -5.06
C THR A 46 7.83 13.58 -6.47
N GLN A 47 8.61 12.53 -6.73
CA GLN A 47 8.59 11.84 -8.02
C GLN A 47 7.23 11.19 -8.29
N LEU A 48 6.61 10.56 -7.30
CA LEU A 48 5.27 9.97 -7.43
C LEU A 48 4.22 11.02 -7.78
N GLU A 49 4.26 12.18 -7.12
CA GLU A 49 3.37 13.30 -7.42
C GLU A 49 3.56 13.83 -8.85
N MET A 50 4.82 13.92 -9.31
CA MET A 50 5.13 14.35 -10.67
C MET A 50 4.68 13.34 -11.73
N ASN A 51 4.88 12.04 -11.48
CA ASN A 51 4.59 10.97 -12.43
C ASN A 51 3.10 10.72 -12.62
N HIS A 52 2.30 10.90 -11.56
CA HIS A 52 0.85 10.65 -11.55
C HIS A 52 0.04 11.93 -11.34
N ARG A 53 0.61 13.07 -11.75
CA ARG A 53 0.02 14.40 -11.53
C ARG A 53 -1.42 14.46 -12.06
N GLY A 54 -2.34 14.88 -11.20
CA GLY A 54 -3.75 15.03 -11.54
C GLY A 54 -4.60 13.78 -11.33
N ASN A 55 -4.01 12.64 -10.95
CA ASN A 55 -4.74 11.44 -10.54
C ASN A 55 -4.36 11.00 -9.12
N GLN A 56 -5.07 11.55 -8.13
CA GLN A 56 -4.80 11.29 -6.71
C GLN A 56 -4.88 9.79 -6.37
N ARG A 57 -5.82 9.06 -6.98
CA ARG A 57 -5.96 7.62 -6.75
C ARG A 57 -4.75 6.83 -7.25
N GLU A 58 -4.22 7.21 -8.41
CA GLU A 58 -2.99 6.60 -8.93
C GLU A 58 -1.77 6.94 -8.07
N ILE A 59 -1.64 8.20 -7.60
CA ILE A 59 -0.57 8.58 -6.67
C ILE A 59 -0.61 7.71 -5.40
N ASN A 60 -1.80 7.55 -4.82
CA ASN A 60 -1.99 6.77 -3.58
C ASN A 60 -1.64 5.30 -3.79
N TYR A 61 -2.06 4.74 -4.92
CA TYR A 61 -1.73 3.36 -5.28
C TYR A 61 -0.23 3.18 -5.55
N ALA A 62 0.37 4.07 -6.33
CA ALA A 62 1.79 4.04 -6.65
C ALA A 62 2.65 4.18 -5.39
N MET A 63 2.26 5.02 -4.43
CA MET A 63 2.91 5.13 -3.12
C MET A 63 2.90 3.80 -2.35
N LEU A 64 1.77 3.08 -2.32
CA LEU A 64 1.68 1.78 -1.66
C LEU A 64 2.52 0.70 -2.35
N ILE A 65 2.60 0.73 -3.68
CA ILE A 65 3.44 -0.17 -4.46
C ILE A 65 4.93 0.14 -4.24
N GLU A 66 5.30 1.41 -4.29
CA GLU A 66 6.67 1.87 -4.03
C GLU A 66 7.13 1.42 -2.63
N TRP A 67 6.26 1.59 -1.62
CA TRP A 67 6.53 1.08 -0.28
C TRP A 67 6.67 -0.45 -0.27
N TYR A 68 5.75 -1.18 -0.89
CA TYR A 68 5.80 -2.65 -0.91
C TYR A 68 7.06 -3.21 -1.59
N GLN A 69 7.50 -2.56 -2.67
CA GLN A 69 8.67 -2.98 -3.46
C GLN A 69 9.99 -2.64 -2.78
N ASN A 70 10.07 -1.49 -2.10
CA ASN A 70 11.29 -1.03 -1.45
C ASN A 70 11.39 -1.42 0.03
N ALA A 71 10.30 -1.86 0.67
CA ALA A 71 10.34 -2.33 2.05
C ALA A 71 10.96 -3.73 2.14
N ASP A 72 11.79 -3.92 3.16
CA ASP A 72 12.24 -5.25 3.56
C ASP A 72 11.03 -6.14 3.85
N ARG A 73 10.98 -7.34 3.27
CA ARG A 73 9.85 -8.28 3.40
C ARG A 73 9.46 -8.58 4.85
N ALA A 74 10.40 -8.46 5.79
CA ALA A 74 10.17 -8.62 7.22
C ALA A 74 9.35 -7.47 7.84
N ILE A 75 9.36 -6.28 7.21
CA ILE A 75 8.69 -5.06 7.66
C ILE A 75 7.38 -4.85 6.89
N THR A 76 7.22 -5.44 5.71
CA THR A 76 6.05 -5.31 4.81
C THR A 76 4.80 -6.06 5.32
N THR A 77 4.44 -5.81 6.57
CA THR A 77 3.27 -6.38 7.25
C THR A 77 2.11 -5.40 7.22
N ASN A 78 0.87 -5.92 7.17
CA ASN A 78 -0.34 -5.09 7.24
C ASN A 78 -0.40 -4.23 8.51
N VAL A 79 0.21 -4.70 9.61
CA VAL A 79 0.34 -3.96 10.87
C VAL A 79 1.17 -2.68 10.69
N PHE A 80 2.25 -2.72 9.89
CA PHE A 80 3.08 -1.55 9.63
C PHE A 80 2.31 -0.50 8.82
N LEU A 81 1.58 -0.95 7.79
CA LEU A 81 0.67 -0.08 7.02
C LEU A 81 -0.42 0.53 7.91
N ALA A 82 -1.09 -0.29 8.73
CA ALA A 82 -2.12 0.18 9.65
C ALA A 82 -1.56 1.22 10.64
N THR A 83 -0.36 0.99 11.15
CA THR A 83 0.32 1.93 12.06
C THR A 83 0.65 3.26 11.37
N ALA A 84 1.12 3.22 10.12
CA ALA A 84 1.38 4.41 9.33
C ALA A 84 0.10 5.20 9.03
N LEU A 85 -1.01 4.49 8.72
CA LEU A 85 -2.33 5.11 8.55
C LEU A 85 -2.82 5.79 9.83
N LYS A 86 -2.67 5.12 10.98
CA LYS A 86 -3.00 5.70 12.29
C LYS A 86 -2.15 6.94 12.59
N ALA A 87 -0.85 6.88 12.30
CA ALA A 87 0.06 8.01 12.49
C ALA A 87 -0.29 9.21 11.58
N ALA A 88 -0.82 8.95 10.38
CA ALA A 88 -1.37 9.96 9.48
C ALA A 88 -2.76 10.48 9.90
N GLY A 89 -3.30 10.04 11.06
CA GLY A 89 -4.60 10.45 11.58
C GLY A 89 -5.79 9.61 11.08
N ARG A 90 -5.56 8.63 10.21
CA ARG A 90 -6.60 7.75 9.64
C ARG A 90 -6.79 6.50 10.49
N THR A 91 -7.29 6.71 11.71
CA THR A 91 -7.63 5.64 12.64
C THR A 91 -8.78 4.77 12.10
N ASP A 92 -9.68 5.37 11.31
CA ASP A 92 -10.72 4.67 10.54
C ASP A 92 -10.13 3.60 9.62
N LEU A 93 -9.05 3.93 8.90
CA LEU A 93 -8.39 3.01 7.99
C LEU A 93 -7.51 2.00 8.72
N HIS A 94 -6.90 2.39 9.84
CA HIS A 94 -6.22 1.44 10.71
C HIS A 94 -7.16 0.31 11.13
N ASP A 95 -8.34 0.64 11.66
CA ASP A 95 -9.29 -0.36 12.17
C ASP A 95 -9.83 -1.23 11.02
N TRP A 96 -10.13 -0.62 9.87
CA TRP A 96 -10.55 -1.35 8.67
C TRP A 96 -9.47 -2.33 8.17
N VAL A 97 -8.20 -1.90 8.11
CA VAL A 97 -7.08 -2.77 7.71
C VAL A 97 -6.92 -3.92 8.70
N MET A 98 -6.95 -3.64 10.00
CA MET A 98 -6.82 -4.65 11.05
C MET A 98 -7.97 -5.66 11.01
N GLU A 99 -9.21 -5.21 10.80
CA GLU A 99 -10.38 -6.08 10.67
C GLU A 99 -10.30 -6.98 9.42
N LYS A 100 -9.91 -6.42 8.26
CA LYS A 100 -9.71 -7.19 7.03
C LYS A 100 -8.62 -8.25 7.18
N CYS A 101 -7.57 -7.95 7.93
CA CYS A 101 -6.51 -8.91 8.22
C CYS A 101 -6.97 -10.00 9.18
N ASN A 102 -7.75 -9.65 10.21
CA ASN A 102 -8.27 -10.60 11.19
C ASN A 102 -9.31 -11.56 10.58
N LYS A 103 -10.05 -11.13 9.57
CA LYS A 103 -11.01 -11.95 8.80
C LYS A 103 -10.38 -12.86 7.75
N SER A 104 -9.06 -12.75 7.51
CA SER A 104 -8.33 -13.60 6.55
C SER A 104 -7.52 -14.73 7.21
N GLN A 105 -7.65 -14.93 8.53
CA GLN A 105 -7.22 -16.15 9.24
C GLN A 105 -8.29 -17.23 9.15
#